data_AF-A0AAX6SFQ6-F1
#
_entry.id   AF-A0AAX6SFQ6-F1
#
_cell.length_a   1.000
_cell.length_b   1.000
_cell.length_c   1.000
_cell.angle_alpha   90.00
_cell.angle_beta   90.00
_cell.angle_gamma   90.00
#
_symmetry.space_group_name_H-M   'P 1'
#
loop_
_entity.id
_entity.type
_entity.pdbx_description
1 polymer ?
#
loop_
_entity_poly.entity_id
_entity_poly.type
_entity_poly.pdbx_seq_one_letter_code
_entity_poly.pdbx_strand_id
1 'polypeptide(L)'
;MYCHLYSKFERFRRSELLDAAKAGGEFLLRCARVAPPEQKCAFALTRDGRPVKVQRTIFSECFYALAMDALWRVTGDARYQREATEMMDQVVRWVREDPSGLGRPPLSGTLAAEPMAVPMMLLSLVAQLGDHDEALAGRYAELGDWCAQRILRHVQRDGHAVLENVSEDGRELPGCLGRHQNPGHALEAGWFLLGYASRKGDPALRAHVIEKFLLLPFHSGWDPEHGGLFYFQDVDGLCPTQLEWDMKLWWPHSEAMIAFLMGYRDSGDPALLRLFEQVAEYTFCQFRDPDHGEWFGYLNREGKVALTIKGGPFKAPAILSQAPTRPTRCRFGAQPQLTARSRPPGPATPAAVMNIRNARPEDLMNMQHCNLLCLPENYQMKYYFYHGLSWPQLSYIAEDENGKIVGYVLAKMEEDPDDVPHGHITSLAVKRSHRRLGLAQKLMDQASRAMIENFNAKYVSLHVRKSNRAALHLYSNTLNFQISEVEPKYYADGEDAYAMKRDLTQMADELRRHLELKDKSRHVVLGAIENKAEGKGVPLPGPGEACREEKALAAEDSGGDSKDLSEVSETTESTDVKDSSEASDSAS
;
A
#
# COMPACT_ATOMS: atom_id res chain seq x y z
N MET A 1 -21.08 12.01 -2.90
CA MET A 1 -20.86 12.56 -4.27
C MET A 1 -22.17 12.78 -5.04
N TYR A 2 -22.84 11.74 -5.57
CA TYR A 2 -23.94 11.92 -6.56
C TYR A 2 -25.04 12.92 -6.14
N CYS A 3 -25.56 12.86 -4.91
CA CYS A 3 -26.57 13.81 -4.41
C CYS A 3 -26.13 15.28 -4.48
N HIS A 4 -24.86 15.56 -4.19
CA HIS A 4 -24.27 16.90 -4.25
C HIS A 4 -24.18 17.40 -5.70
N LEU A 5 -23.78 16.53 -6.64
CA LEU A 5 -23.76 16.87 -8.06
C LEU A 5 -25.18 17.15 -8.60
N TYR A 6 -26.13 16.29 -8.25
CA TYR A 6 -27.54 16.38 -8.66
C TYR A 6 -28.24 17.65 -8.13
N SER A 7 -27.94 18.06 -6.89
CA SER A 7 -28.55 19.25 -6.27
C SER A 7 -27.89 20.56 -6.71
N LYS A 8 -26.55 20.67 -6.58
CA LYS A 8 -25.82 21.94 -6.77
C LYS A 8 -25.52 22.28 -8.25
N PHE A 9 -25.61 21.34 -9.21
CA PHE A 9 -25.26 21.60 -10.63
C PHE A 9 -26.31 21.09 -11.64
N GLU A 10 -26.96 22.01 -12.37
CA GLU A 10 -28.02 21.71 -13.35
C GLU A 10 -27.64 20.63 -14.38
N ARG A 11 -26.43 20.68 -14.93
CA ARG A 11 -25.90 19.70 -15.92
C ARG A 11 -25.88 18.24 -15.42
N PHE A 12 -25.92 18.05 -14.10
CA PHE A 12 -25.90 16.76 -13.40
C PHE A 12 -27.23 16.43 -12.71
N ARG A 13 -28.27 17.27 -12.82
CA ARG A 13 -29.62 16.98 -12.34
C ARG A 13 -30.33 16.01 -13.29
N ARG A 14 -29.92 14.75 -13.25
CA ARG A 14 -30.44 13.66 -14.08
C ARG A 14 -30.88 12.48 -13.21
N SER A 15 -31.91 11.76 -13.63
CA SER A 15 -32.49 10.66 -12.86
C SER A 15 -31.47 9.56 -12.55
N GLU A 16 -30.57 9.24 -13.48
CA GLU A 16 -29.59 8.16 -13.31
C GLU A 16 -28.63 8.41 -12.14
N LEU A 17 -28.30 9.68 -11.86
CA LEU A 17 -27.48 10.03 -10.69
C LEU A 17 -28.27 9.92 -9.38
N LEU A 18 -29.54 10.30 -9.38
CA LEU A 18 -30.40 10.21 -8.20
C LEU A 18 -30.75 8.75 -7.87
N ASP A 19 -31.02 7.94 -8.89
CA ASP A 19 -31.40 6.53 -8.70
C ASP A 19 -30.17 5.68 -8.35
N ALA A 20 -29.00 5.97 -8.91
CA ALA A 20 -27.74 5.38 -8.43
C ALA A 20 -27.40 5.80 -6.99
N ALA A 21 -27.72 7.05 -6.60
CA ALA A 21 -27.56 7.49 -5.22
C ALA A 21 -28.48 6.74 -4.25
N LYS A 22 -29.78 6.64 -4.56
CA LYS A 22 -30.76 5.86 -3.77
C LYS A 22 -30.35 4.40 -3.64
N ALA A 23 -29.93 3.77 -4.74
CA ALA A 23 -29.46 2.37 -4.73
C ALA A 23 -28.23 2.17 -3.83
N GLY A 24 -27.29 3.14 -3.81
CA GLY A 24 -26.19 3.16 -2.84
C GLY A 24 -26.66 3.35 -1.41
N GLY A 25 -27.66 4.21 -1.19
CA GLY A 25 -28.31 4.43 0.11
C GLY A 25 -28.94 3.18 0.68
N GLU A 26 -29.82 2.52 -0.06
CA GLU A 26 -30.47 1.27 0.38
C GLU A 26 -29.48 0.09 0.52
N PHE A 27 -28.33 0.12 -0.17
CA PHE A 27 -27.24 -0.81 0.11
C PHE A 27 -26.59 -0.53 1.46
N LEU A 28 -26.28 0.74 1.78
CA LEU A 28 -25.72 1.12 3.08
C LEU A 28 -26.69 0.84 4.23
N LEU A 29 -27.98 1.23 4.12
CA LEU A 29 -29.00 0.95 5.15
C LEU A 29 -29.09 -0.55 5.50
N ARG A 30 -29.00 -1.42 4.48
CA ARG A 30 -29.13 -2.87 4.64
C ARG A 30 -27.85 -3.58 5.07
N CYS A 31 -26.67 -3.04 4.73
CA CYS A 31 -25.42 -3.81 4.74
C CYS A 31 -24.21 -3.11 5.40
N ALA A 32 -24.30 -1.83 5.77
CA ALA A 32 -23.13 -1.13 6.36
C ALA A 32 -22.84 -1.60 7.80
N ARG A 33 -23.87 -1.70 8.64
CA ARG A 33 -23.78 -2.13 10.05
C ARG A 33 -23.40 -3.61 10.15
N VAL A 34 -22.44 -3.93 11.01
CA VAL A 34 -21.88 -5.29 11.17
C VAL A 34 -22.86 -6.22 11.89
N ALA A 35 -23.49 -5.73 12.96
CA ALA A 35 -24.40 -6.50 13.81
C ALA A 35 -25.56 -5.63 14.33
N PRO A 36 -26.57 -5.29 13.49
CA PRO A 36 -27.75 -4.56 13.94
C PRO A 36 -28.39 -5.22 15.18
N PRO A 37 -28.75 -4.45 16.23
CA PRO A 37 -28.94 -3.00 16.26
C PRO A 37 -27.67 -2.15 16.47
N GLU A 38 -26.48 -2.74 16.57
CA GLU A 38 -25.25 -1.97 16.72
C GLU A 38 -24.97 -1.07 15.51
N GLN A 39 -24.49 0.14 15.79
CA GLN A 39 -24.18 1.16 14.79
C GLN A 39 -22.83 0.92 14.08
N LYS A 40 -21.95 0.05 14.60
CA LYS A 40 -20.60 -0.14 14.07
C LYS A 40 -20.67 -0.64 12.62
N CYS A 41 -20.06 0.11 11.71
CA CYS A 41 -20.00 -0.22 10.30
C CYS A 41 -18.77 -1.06 9.94
N ALA A 42 -18.94 -1.86 8.89
CA ALA A 42 -17.86 -2.57 8.23
C ALA A 42 -17.03 -1.59 7.38
N PHE A 43 -15.71 -1.79 7.37
CA PHE A 43 -14.78 -1.08 6.49
C PHE A 43 -14.82 -1.65 5.06
N ALA A 44 -15.03 -2.97 4.92
CA ALA A 44 -15.20 -3.61 3.62
C ALA A 44 -16.29 -4.68 3.67
N LEU A 45 -17.06 -4.73 2.58
CA LEU A 45 -18.18 -5.63 2.35
C LEU A 45 -17.92 -6.48 1.08
N THR A 46 -18.52 -7.66 1.00
CA THR A 46 -18.66 -8.37 -0.27
C THR A 46 -19.63 -7.64 -1.19
N ARG A 47 -19.66 -7.98 -2.48
CA ARG A 47 -20.61 -7.40 -3.46
C ARG A 47 -22.08 -7.59 -3.07
N ASP A 48 -22.39 -8.69 -2.39
CA ASP A 48 -23.70 -9.04 -1.85
C ASP A 48 -23.98 -8.45 -0.45
N GLY A 49 -23.01 -7.74 0.14
CA GLY A 49 -23.21 -6.96 1.37
C GLY A 49 -22.90 -7.69 2.69
N ARG A 50 -22.09 -8.76 2.69
CA ARG A 50 -21.58 -9.39 3.92
C ARG A 50 -20.31 -8.71 4.42
N PRO A 51 -20.12 -8.51 5.74
CA PRO A 51 -18.89 -7.92 6.30
C PRO A 51 -17.66 -8.79 6.03
N VAL A 52 -16.58 -8.16 5.54
CA VAL A 52 -15.28 -8.79 5.26
C VAL A 52 -14.18 -8.25 6.18
N LYS A 53 -14.23 -6.95 6.48
CA LYS A 53 -13.28 -6.28 7.39
C LYS A 53 -14.00 -5.20 8.18
N VAL A 54 -13.73 -5.14 9.49
CA VAL A 54 -14.11 -4.03 10.37
C VAL A 54 -12.83 -3.26 10.71
N GLN A 55 -12.86 -1.92 10.60
CA GLN A 55 -11.79 -1.07 11.13
C GLN A 55 -12.24 -0.45 12.45
N ARG A 56 -11.32 -0.44 13.43
CA ARG A 56 -11.54 0.03 14.81
C ARG A 56 -11.40 1.56 14.89
N THR A 57 -12.20 2.24 14.08
CA THR A 57 -12.20 3.69 13.81
C THR A 57 -13.60 4.14 13.39
N ILE A 58 -13.89 5.44 13.51
CA ILE A 58 -15.18 6.07 13.15
C ILE A 58 -15.39 6.34 11.65
N PHE A 59 -14.38 6.18 10.80
CA PHE A 59 -14.40 6.75 9.44
C PHE A 59 -15.51 6.20 8.54
N SER A 60 -15.87 4.92 8.68
CA SER A 60 -16.92 4.30 7.85
C SER A 60 -18.30 4.87 8.21
N GLU A 61 -18.49 5.16 9.50
CA GLU A 61 -19.67 5.75 10.11
C GLU A 61 -19.81 7.24 9.79
N CYS A 62 -18.68 7.97 9.74
CA CYS A 62 -18.67 9.35 9.24
C CYS A 62 -19.15 9.40 7.78
N PHE A 63 -18.59 8.57 6.89
CA PHE A 63 -19.04 8.54 5.49
C PHE A 63 -20.46 7.99 5.30
N TYR A 64 -20.94 7.11 6.20
CA TYR A 64 -22.34 6.70 6.25
C TYR A 64 -23.25 7.90 6.57
N ALA A 65 -22.99 8.64 7.65
CA ALA A 65 -23.80 9.79 8.04
C ALA A 65 -23.81 10.89 6.97
N LEU A 66 -22.64 11.20 6.38
CA LEU A 66 -22.52 12.14 5.24
C LEU A 66 -23.32 11.67 4.01
N ALA A 67 -23.41 10.36 3.75
CA ALA A 67 -24.21 9.80 2.65
C ALA A 67 -25.72 9.86 2.95
N MET A 68 -26.14 9.59 4.19
CA MET A 68 -27.54 9.61 4.61
C MET A 68 -28.11 11.03 4.61
N ASP A 69 -27.41 12.01 5.21
CA ASP A 69 -27.82 13.43 5.16
C ASP A 69 -27.92 13.92 3.70
N ALA A 70 -26.92 13.60 2.86
CA ALA A 70 -26.94 13.99 1.46
C ALA A 70 -28.08 13.32 0.66
N LEU A 71 -28.57 12.14 1.06
CA LEU A 71 -29.74 11.47 0.48
C LEU A 71 -31.06 12.11 0.93
N TRP A 72 -31.20 12.42 2.23
CA TRP A 72 -32.34 13.18 2.75
C TRP A 72 -32.54 14.49 1.97
N ARG A 73 -31.48 15.29 1.81
CA ARG A 73 -31.49 16.58 1.11
C ARG A 73 -31.96 16.54 -0.35
N VAL A 74 -31.92 15.37 -1.01
CA VAL A 74 -32.36 15.20 -2.42
C VAL A 74 -33.60 14.32 -2.59
N THR A 75 -34.18 13.83 -1.49
CA THR A 75 -35.37 12.96 -1.53
C THR A 75 -36.51 13.41 -0.62
N GLY A 76 -36.22 14.13 0.47
CA GLY A 76 -37.17 14.43 1.54
C GLY A 76 -37.51 13.22 2.44
N ASP A 77 -36.89 12.05 2.25
CA ASP A 77 -37.16 10.87 3.08
C ASP A 77 -36.52 11.04 4.48
N ALA A 78 -37.37 11.25 5.47
CA ALA A 78 -36.98 11.40 6.88
C ALA A 78 -36.33 10.14 7.49
N ARG A 79 -36.38 8.96 6.84
CA ARG A 79 -35.54 7.81 7.24
C ARG A 79 -34.07 8.19 7.20
N TYR A 80 -33.59 8.74 6.08
CA TYR A 80 -32.18 9.08 5.92
C TYR A 80 -31.73 10.19 6.89
N GLN A 81 -32.61 11.14 7.24
CA GLN A 81 -32.29 12.18 8.23
C GLN A 81 -32.06 11.58 9.63
N ARG A 82 -32.91 10.63 10.05
CA ARG A 82 -32.72 9.91 11.33
C ARG A 82 -31.46 9.06 11.31
N GLU A 83 -31.24 8.28 10.25
CA GLU A 83 -30.06 7.44 10.06
C GLU A 83 -28.75 8.25 10.08
N ALA A 84 -28.74 9.47 9.54
CA ALA A 84 -27.62 10.40 9.64
C ALA A 84 -27.40 10.92 11.07
N THR A 85 -28.49 11.31 11.74
CA THR A 85 -28.46 11.93 13.08
C THR A 85 -28.09 10.93 14.16
N GLU A 86 -28.67 9.73 14.14
CA GLU A 86 -28.37 8.64 15.07
C GLU A 86 -26.91 8.16 14.94
N MET A 87 -26.39 8.08 13.70
CA MET A 87 -24.99 7.76 13.46
C MET A 87 -24.05 8.89 13.92
N MET A 88 -24.41 10.15 13.68
CA MET A 88 -23.67 11.30 14.17
C MET A 88 -23.56 11.29 15.71
N ASP A 89 -24.68 11.15 16.40
CA ASP A 89 -24.72 11.12 17.87
C ASP A 89 -23.89 9.95 18.44
N GLN A 90 -23.93 8.79 17.79
CA GLN A 90 -23.11 7.64 18.17
C GLN A 90 -21.60 7.87 17.93
N VAL A 91 -21.21 8.51 16.83
CA VAL A 91 -19.81 8.86 16.54
C VAL A 91 -19.29 9.88 17.55
N VAL A 92 -20.12 10.86 17.94
CA VAL A 92 -19.79 11.82 19.02
C VAL A 92 -19.55 11.10 20.34
N ARG A 93 -20.42 10.15 20.72
CA ARG A 93 -20.22 9.31 21.92
C ARG A 93 -18.92 8.52 21.87
N TRP A 94 -18.59 7.87 20.76
CA TRP A 94 -17.34 7.09 20.64
C TRP A 94 -16.07 7.94 20.75
N VAL A 95 -16.13 9.22 20.36
CA VAL A 95 -14.96 10.13 20.43
C VAL A 95 -14.87 10.86 21.77
N ARG A 96 -16.00 11.23 22.39
CA ARG A 96 -16.02 12.11 23.57
C ARG A 96 -16.32 11.43 24.91
N GLU A 97 -16.89 10.24 24.90
CA GLU A 97 -17.39 9.57 26.11
C GLU A 97 -16.83 8.16 26.29
N ASP A 98 -16.90 7.33 25.24
CA ASP A 98 -16.73 5.88 25.36
C ASP A 98 -16.26 5.22 24.04
N PRO A 99 -14.94 5.08 23.82
CA PRO A 99 -14.40 4.44 22.62
C PRO A 99 -14.52 2.90 22.62
N SER A 100 -15.09 2.27 23.66
CA SER A 100 -15.11 0.80 23.79
C SER A 100 -15.80 0.11 22.62
N GLY A 101 -16.87 0.71 22.09
CA GLY A 101 -17.60 0.23 20.91
C GLY A 101 -16.81 0.24 19.59
N LEU A 102 -15.61 0.85 19.55
CA LEU A 102 -14.68 0.70 18.43
C LEU A 102 -13.84 -0.59 18.53
N GLY A 103 -13.90 -1.30 19.66
CA GLY A 103 -13.42 -2.67 19.82
C GLY A 103 -11.91 -2.84 20.11
N ARG A 104 -11.22 -1.81 20.61
CA ARG A 104 -9.82 -1.95 21.10
C ARG A 104 -9.64 -1.23 22.44
N PRO A 105 -9.64 -1.96 23.57
CA PRO A 105 -9.06 -1.44 24.81
C PRO A 105 -7.60 -1.04 24.56
N PRO A 106 -7.14 0.12 25.05
CA PRO A 106 -5.73 0.49 24.96
C PRO A 106 -4.89 -0.52 25.75
N LEU A 107 -3.80 -0.98 25.14
CA LEU A 107 -2.79 -1.79 25.83
C LEU A 107 -1.95 -0.85 26.72
N SER A 108 -1.38 -1.35 27.81
CA SER A 108 -0.62 -0.53 28.79
C SER A 108 0.54 0.27 28.20
N GLY A 109 1.15 -0.19 27.10
CA GLY A 109 2.19 0.54 26.35
C GLY A 109 1.68 1.46 25.24
N THR A 110 0.37 1.69 25.13
CA THR A 110 -0.21 2.57 24.08
C THR A 110 -0.13 4.02 24.53
N LEU A 111 0.59 4.87 23.80
CA LEU A 111 0.54 6.32 24.01
C LEU A 111 -0.86 6.84 23.68
N ALA A 112 -1.44 7.64 24.58
CA ALA A 112 -2.70 8.34 24.37
C ALA A 112 -2.50 9.46 23.35
N ALA A 113 -2.95 9.21 22.11
CA ALA A 113 -2.68 10.05 20.95
C ALA A 113 -3.97 10.36 20.18
N GLU A 114 -4.20 11.63 19.89
CA GLU A 114 -5.23 12.09 18.96
C GLU A 114 -4.63 12.24 17.55
N PRO A 115 -5.13 11.51 16.55
CA PRO A 115 -4.81 11.74 15.14
C PRO A 115 -5.74 12.81 14.54
N MET A 116 -5.18 13.76 13.79
CA MET A 116 -5.89 14.95 13.28
C MET A 116 -7.16 14.64 12.48
N ALA A 117 -7.16 13.49 11.79
CA ALA A 117 -8.30 12.98 11.03
C ALA A 117 -9.60 12.80 11.85
N VAL A 118 -9.53 12.59 13.17
CA VAL A 118 -10.73 12.45 14.03
C VAL A 118 -11.51 13.77 14.16
N PRO A 119 -10.92 14.87 14.69
CA PRO A 119 -11.61 16.14 14.75
C PRO A 119 -11.86 16.76 13.35
N MET A 120 -11.04 16.47 12.34
CA MET A 120 -11.33 16.83 10.93
C MET A 120 -12.66 16.24 10.45
N MET A 121 -12.84 14.91 10.58
CA MET A 121 -14.05 14.24 10.10
C MET A 121 -15.30 14.62 10.90
N LEU A 122 -15.17 14.88 12.20
CA LEU A 122 -16.25 15.45 13.00
C LEU A 122 -16.59 16.89 12.57
N LEU A 123 -15.61 17.75 12.30
CA LEU A 123 -15.87 19.11 11.81
C LEU A 123 -16.58 19.10 10.45
N SER A 124 -16.22 18.16 9.57
CA SER A 124 -16.90 17.92 8.29
C SER A 124 -18.37 17.47 8.48
N LEU A 125 -18.63 16.58 9.45
CA LEU A 125 -20.00 16.17 9.81
C LEU A 125 -20.83 17.34 10.34
N VAL A 126 -20.30 18.11 11.30
CA VAL A 126 -20.96 19.31 11.83
C VAL A 126 -21.26 20.31 10.72
N ALA A 127 -20.30 20.51 9.80
CA ALA A 127 -20.45 21.41 8.67
C ALA A 127 -21.51 20.94 7.65
N GLN A 128 -21.65 19.63 7.40
CA GLN A 128 -22.65 19.12 6.45
C GLN A 128 -24.05 19.06 7.08
N LEU A 129 -24.21 18.51 8.29
CA LEU A 129 -25.53 18.37 8.93
C LEU A 129 -26.13 19.74 9.26
N GLY A 130 -25.30 20.72 9.64
CA GLY A 130 -25.72 22.11 9.85
C GLY A 130 -25.87 22.96 8.57
N ASP A 131 -25.55 22.45 7.37
CA ASP A 131 -25.79 23.19 6.12
C ASP A 131 -27.29 23.41 5.96
N HIS A 132 -27.74 24.67 5.89
CA HIS A 132 -29.16 25.03 5.75
C HIS A 132 -30.16 24.40 6.78
N ASP A 133 -29.70 23.92 7.93
CA ASP A 133 -30.55 23.43 9.04
C ASP A 133 -30.13 24.10 10.35
N GLU A 134 -30.88 25.13 10.78
CA GLU A 134 -30.56 25.93 11.97
C GLU A 134 -30.66 25.11 13.28
N ALA A 135 -31.50 24.08 13.31
CA ALA A 135 -31.68 23.24 14.49
C ALA A 135 -30.49 22.30 14.69
N LEU A 136 -30.01 21.65 13.63
CA LEU A 136 -28.81 20.83 13.67
C LEU A 136 -27.53 21.67 13.80
N ALA A 137 -27.47 22.84 13.16
CA ALA A 137 -26.37 23.78 13.33
C ALA A 137 -26.25 24.27 14.79
N GLY A 138 -27.37 24.59 15.44
CA GLY A 138 -27.42 24.92 16.86
C GLY A 138 -27.03 23.74 17.75
N ARG A 139 -27.60 22.54 17.49
CA ARG A 139 -27.34 21.31 18.26
C ARG A 139 -25.86 20.93 18.31
N TYR A 140 -25.14 21.10 17.21
CA TYR A 140 -23.73 20.70 17.09
C TYR A 140 -22.75 21.88 17.15
N ALA A 141 -23.18 23.08 17.55
CA ALA A 141 -22.33 24.27 17.60
C ALA A 141 -21.11 24.09 18.52
N GLU A 142 -21.31 23.64 19.77
CA GLU A 142 -20.21 23.38 20.72
C GLU A 142 -19.25 22.29 20.24
N LEU A 143 -19.76 21.30 19.50
CA LEU A 143 -18.95 20.25 18.90
C LEU A 143 -18.08 20.79 17.76
N GLY A 144 -18.62 21.68 16.92
CA GLY A 144 -17.84 22.36 15.88
C GLY A 144 -16.71 23.20 16.47
N ASP A 145 -17.00 23.94 17.56
CA ASP A 145 -16.02 24.74 18.29
C ASP A 145 -14.94 23.87 18.95
N TRP A 146 -15.34 22.75 19.55
CA TRP A 146 -14.40 21.74 20.07
C TRP A 146 -13.52 21.18 18.95
N CYS A 147 -14.10 20.71 17.83
CA CYS A 147 -13.34 20.14 16.72
C CYS A 147 -12.32 21.13 16.14
N ALA A 148 -12.72 22.39 15.93
CA ALA A 148 -11.81 23.43 15.46
C ALA A 148 -10.66 23.65 16.45
N GLN A 149 -10.94 23.73 17.76
CA GLN A 149 -9.91 23.83 18.80
C GLN A 149 -9.00 22.59 18.90
N ARG A 150 -9.48 21.39 18.57
CA ARG A 150 -8.66 20.17 18.52
C ARG A 150 -7.71 20.21 17.33
N ILE A 151 -8.20 20.48 16.12
CA ILE A 151 -7.35 20.60 14.90
C ILE A 151 -6.26 21.66 15.13
N LEU A 152 -6.58 22.82 15.73
CA LEU A 152 -5.60 23.88 16.01
C LEU A 152 -4.46 23.43 16.97
N ARG A 153 -4.65 22.40 17.81
CA ARG A 153 -3.59 21.84 18.67
C ARG A 153 -2.56 21.00 17.89
N HIS A 154 -2.84 20.63 16.64
CA HIS A 154 -1.85 19.98 15.79
C HIS A 154 -0.76 20.94 15.29
N VAL A 155 -0.96 22.25 15.46
CA VAL A 155 0.09 23.27 15.29
C VAL A 155 1.08 23.18 16.46
N GLN A 156 2.31 22.77 16.19
CA GLN A 156 3.38 22.51 17.16
C GLN A 156 4.67 23.23 16.75
N ARG A 157 5.77 23.01 17.51
CA ARG A 157 7.09 23.67 17.30
C ARG A 157 6.95 25.20 17.13
N ASP A 158 6.32 25.85 18.11
CA ASP A 158 6.03 27.30 18.15
C ASP A 158 5.28 27.86 16.91
N GLY A 159 4.54 27.01 16.20
CA GLY A 159 3.83 27.38 14.97
C GLY A 159 4.64 27.20 13.69
N HIS A 160 5.67 26.35 13.72
CA HIS A 160 6.47 25.97 12.56
C HIS A 160 6.23 24.53 12.07
N ALA A 161 5.32 23.78 12.70
CA ALA A 161 4.89 22.46 12.21
C ALA A 161 3.38 22.23 12.39
N VAL A 162 2.80 21.42 11.49
CA VAL A 162 1.53 20.72 11.72
C VAL A 162 1.84 19.23 11.80
N LEU A 163 1.48 18.57 12.91
CA LEU A 163 1.79 17.17 13.18
C LEU A 163 0.53 16.30 13.11
N GLU A 164 0.62 15.11 12.51
CA GLU A 164 -0.53 14.20 12.36
C GLU A 164 -1.08 13.70 13.69
N ASN A 165 -0.21 13.52 14.69
CA ASN A 165 -0.57 12.96 16.00
C ASN A 165 -0.03 13.84 17.13
N VAL A 166 -0.89 14.21 18.07
CA VAL A 166 -0.54 14.88 19.33
C VAL A 166 -1.09 14.10 20.52
N SER A 167 -0.62 14.37 21.74
CA SER A 167 -1.23 13.84 22.96
C SER A 167 -2.68 14.31 23.12
N GLU A 168 -3.47 13.62 23.93
CA GLU A 168 -4.87 14.03 24.20
C GLU A 168 -5.01 15.43 24.81
N ASP A 169 -3.98 15.98 25.46
CA ASP A 169 -3.98 17.38 25.93
C ASP A 169 -3.47 18.39 24.89
N GLY A 170 -2.82 17.93 23.80
CA GLY A 170 -2.40 18.76 22.66
C GLY A 170 -0.91 19.11 22.64
N ARG A 171 -0.03 18.17 23.00
CA ARG A 171 1.43 18.30 22.91
C ARG A 171 2.01 17.33 21.88
N GLU A 172 3.16 17.68 21.32
CA GLU A 172 3.95 16.77 20.50
C GLU A 172 4.32 15.46 21.24
N LEU A 173 4.27 14.34 20.49
CA LEU A 173 4.60 13.01 20.98
C LEU A 173 6.04 12.60 20.59
N PRO A 174 6.71 11.74 21.36
CA PRO A 174 8.05 11.27 21.03
C PRO A 174 8.07 10.30 19.83
N GLY A 175 9.21 10.25 19.13
CA GLY A 175 9.48 9.30 18.06
C GLY A 175 8.68 9.54 16.77
N CYS A 176 8.73 8.57 15.86
CA CYS A 176 8.17 8.71 14.51
C CYS A 176 6.64 8.89 14.48
N LEU A 177 5.92 8.64 15.57
CA LEU A 177 4.47 8.86 15.66
C LEU A 177 4.13 10.36 15.75
N GLY A 178 4.80 11.09 16.65
CA GLY A 178 4.56 12.52 16.84
C GLY A 178 5.19 13.38 15.76
N ARG A 179 6.40 13.02 15.30
CA ARG A 179 7.08 13.75 14.22
C ARG A 179 6.42 13.61 12.84
N HIS A 180 5.44 12.72 12.70
CA HIS A 180 4.78 12.44 11.42
C HIS A 180 3.98 13.64 10.91
N GLN A 181 4.14 13.98 9.63
CA GLN A 181 3.37 15.01 8.96
C GLN A 181 2.77 14.49 7.64
N ASN A 182 1.60 14.98 7.29
CA ASN A 182 0.94 14.77 6.00
C ASN A 182 0.49 16.12 5.44
N PRO A 183 1.20 16.70 4.45
CA PRO A 183 0.86 17.99 3.87
C PRO A 183 -0.58 18.06 3.32
N GLY A 184 -1.10 16.93 2.81
CA GLY A 184 -2.46 16.82 2.30
C GLY A 184 -3.52 16.97 3.39
N HIS A 185 -3.38 16.27 4.52
CA HIS A 185 -4.31 16.40 5.65
C HIS A 185 -4.26 17.81 6.25
N ALA A 186 -3.07 18.44 6.33
CA ALA A 186 -2.96 19.80 6.82
C ALA A 186 -3.72 20.80 5.92
N LEU A 187 -3.62 20.64 4.59
CA LEU A 187 -4.37 21.45 3.62
C LEU A 187 -5.89 21.18 3.66
N GLU A 188 -6.30 19.92 3.85
CA GLU A 188 -7.71 19.53 4.04
C GLU A 188 -8.30 20.11 5.33
N ALA A 189 -7.60 19.94 6.46
CA ALA A 189 -7.91 20.56 7.74
C ALA A 189 -8.00 22.09 7.62
N GLY A 190 -7.09 22.69 6.85
CA GLY A 190 -7.10 24.11 6.53
C GLY A 190 -8.39 24.57 5.87
N TRP A 191 -8.89 23.87 4.84
CA TRP A 191 -10.14 24.29 4.18
C TRP A 191 -11.39 23.99 5.01
N PHE A 192 -11.40 22.93 5.84
CA PHE A 192 -12.45 22.75 6.86
C PHE A 192 -12.46 23.92 7.86
N LEU A 193 -11.30 24.32 8.38
CA LEU A 193 -11.16 25.44 9.32
C LEU A 193 -11.51 26.80 8.67
N LEU A 194 -11.20 27.03 7.39
CA LEU A 194 -11.68 28.21 6.65
C LEU A 194 -13.21 28.25 6.57
N GLY A 195 -13.84 27.11 6.25
CA GLY A 195 -15.30 26.99 6.23
C GLY A 195 -15.94 27.26 7.60
N TYR A 196 -15.29 26.83 8.69
CA TYR A 196 -15.71 27.15 10.07
C TYR A 196 -15.52 28.64 10.40
N ALA A 197 -14.34 29.21 10.15
CA ALA A 197 -14.01 30.61 10.41
C ALA A 197 -14.94 31.57 9.63
N SER A 198 -15.27 31.23 8.38
CA SER A 198 -16.23 31.99 7.58
C SER A 198 -17.65 31.97 8.14
N ARG A 199 -18.09 30.89 8.80
CA ARG A 199 -19.41 30.83 9.47
C ARG A 199 -19.42 31.57 10.81
N LYS A 200 -18.29 31.59 11.52
CA LYS A 200 -18.11 32.38 12.76
C LYS A 200 -17.86 33.87 12.50
N GLY A 201 -17.52 34.25 11.27
CA GLY A 201 -17.15 35.63 10.90
C GLY A 201 -15.77 36.05 11.39
N ASP A 202 -14.89 35.10 11.72
CA ASP A 202 -13.60 35.37 12.39
C ASP A 202 -12.48 35.66 11.37
N PRO A 203 -11.92 36.89 11.31
CA PRO A 203 -10.80 37.23 10.45
C PRO A 203 -9.43 36.81 11.03
N ALA A 204 -9.30 36.70 12.35
CA ALA A 204 -8.04 36.35 13.00
C ALA A 204 -7.77 34.85 12.86
N LEU A 205 -8.78 34.01 13.13
CA LEU A 205 -8.71 32.58 12.84
C LEU A 205 -8.48 32.32 11.35
N ARG A 206 -9.15 33.05 10.45
CA ARG A 206 -8.92 32.92 9.01
C ARG A 206 -7.48 33.20 8.62
N ALA A 207 -6.88 34.28 9.12
CA ALA A 207 -5.47 34.61 8.84
C ALA A 207 -4.52 33.53 9.37
N HIS A 208 -4.73 33.06 10.61
CA HIS A 208 -3.95 32.00 11.23
C HIS A 208 -4.04 30.67 10.45
N VAL A 209 -5.23 30.31 9.96
CA VAL A 209 -5.44 29.09 9.16
C VAL A 209 -4.73 29.18 7.81
N ILE A 210 -4.77 30.34 7.14
CA ILE A 210 -4.01 30.57 5.89
C ILE A 210 -2.50 30.42 6.14
N GLU A 211 -1.98 30.97 7.24
CA GLU A 211 -0.56 30.85 7.59
C GLU A 211 -0.16 29.41 7.91
N LYS A 212 -0.85 28.77 8.87
CA LYS A 212 -0.40 27.51 9.50
C LYS A 212 -0.89 26.24 8.80
N PHE A 213 -2.02 26.27 8.10
CA PHE A 213 -2.61 25.09 7.45
C PHE A 213 -2.60 25.16 5.92
N LEU A 214 -2.36 26.33 5.31
CA LEU A 214 -2.20 26.45 3.85
C LEU A 214 -0.74 26.68 3.47
N LEU A 215 -0.16 27.82 3.86
CA LEU A 215 1.17 28.22 3.42
C LEU A 215 2.28 27.33 4.01
N LEU A 216 2.28 27.13 5.33
CA LEU A 216 3.28 26.32 6.03
C LEU A 216 3.42 24.87 5.48
N PRO A 217 2.37 24.02 5.46
CA PRO A 217 2.49 22.64 4.97
C PRO A 217 2.74 22.54 3.47
N PHE A 218 2.36 23.55 2.68
CA PHE A 218 2.72 23.61 1.27
C PHE A 218 4.22 23.91 1.09
N HIS A 219 4.77 24.86 1.85
CA HIS A 219 6.19 25.20 1.79
C HIS A 219 7.11 24.09 2.30
N SER A 220 6.68 23.27 3.27
CA SER A 220 7.43 22.06 3.65
C SER A 220 7.20 20.89 2.68
N GLY A 221 5.96 20.70 2.22
CA GLY A 221 5.52 19.50 1.52
C GLY A 221 5.77 19.46 0.02
N TRP A 222 5.99 20.61 -0.64
CA TRP A 222 6.18 20.66 -2.08
C TRP A 222 7.61 20.26 -2.50
N ASP A 223 7.73 19.22 -3.32
CA ASP A 223 9.01 18.75 -3.86
C ASP A 223 9.60 19.77 -4.86
N PRO A 224 10.75 20.41 -4.56
CA PRO A 224 11.34 21.41 -5.43
C PRO A 224 12.04 20.82 -6.67
N GLU A 225 12.32 19.51 -6.67
CA GLU A 225 13.05 18.82 -7.75
C GLU A 225 12.12 18.29 -8.84
N HIS A 226 10.95 17.79 -8.44
CA HIS A 226 9.99 17.13 -9.35
C HIS A 226 8.59 17.75 -9.34
N GLY A 227 8.31 18.68 -8.42
CA GLY A 227 6.98 19.22 -8.20
C GLY A 227 6.03 18.25 -7.48
N GLY A 228 4.90 18.79 -7.05
CA GLY A 228 3.89 18.07 -6.31
C GLY A 228 4.22 17.92 -4.82
N LEU A 229 3.17 17.71 -4.03
CA LEU A 229 3.27 17.43 -2.60
C LEU A 229 3.75 16.00 -2.35
N PHE A 230 4.75 15.83 -1.48
CA PHE A 230 5.06 14.56 -0.83
C PHE A 230 3.84 14.07 -0.04
N TYR A 231 3.68 12.75 0.10
CA TYR A 231 2.59 12.16 0.86
C TYR A 231 2.83 12.29 2.37
N PHE A 232 4.04 11.97 2.82
CA PHE A 232 4.41 12.02 4.24
C PHE A 232 5.77 12.69 4.46
N GLN A 233 5.95 13.32 5.62
CA GLN A 233 7.22 13.89 6.06
C GLN A 233 7.47 13.58 7.55
N ASP A 234 8.70 13.84 8.01
CA ASP A 234 9.11 13.83 9.41
C ASP A 234 9.60 15.24 9.77
N VAL A 235 9.08 15.81 10.86
CA VAL A 235 9.30 17.23 11.23
C VAL A 235 10.77 17.57 11.53
N ASP A 236 11.58 16.59 11.95
CA ASP A 236 13.02 16.79 12.20
C ASP A 236 13.86 16.59 10.92
N GLY A 237 13.22 16.47 9.74
CA GLY A 237 13.89 16.30 8.45
C GLY A 237 14.47 14.89 8.21
N LEU A 238 14.07 13.91 9.04
CA LEU A 238 14.51 12.53 8.93
C LEU A 238 13.77 11.78 7.81
N CYS A 239 14.28 10.61 7.40
CA CYS A 239 13.55 9.74 6.48
C CYS A 239 12.27 9.21 7.16
N PRO A 240 11.06 9.41 6.58
CA PRO A 240 9.83 8.82 7.10
C PRO A 240 9.86 7.28 7.05
N THR A 241 9.02 6.64 7.87
CA THR A 241 8.98 5.17 8.00
C THR A 241 8.03 4.49 7.01
N GLN A 242 7.16 5.25 6.36
CA GLN A 242 6.24 4.80 5.31
C GLN A 242 7.00 4.64 3.99
N LEU A 243 6.85 3.51 3.30
CA LEU A 243 7.56 3.26 2.04
C LEU A 243 7.09 4.17 0.90
N GLU A 244 5.86 4.67 1.02
CA GLU A 244 5.18 5.54 0.06
C GLU A 244 5.33 7.05 0.36
N TRP A 245 6.24 7.45 1.27
CA TRP A 245 6.31 8.83 1.76
C TRP A 245 6.57 9.88 0.66
N ASP A 246 7.41 9.54 -0.32
CA ASP A 246 7.81 10.45 -1.40
C ASP A 246 6.87 10.38 -2.62
N MET A 247 5.90 9.46 -2.61
CA MET A 247 4.92 9.29 -3.69
C MET A 247 4.02 10.51 -3.80
N LYS A 248 3.63 10.84 -5.04
CA LYS A 248 2.71 11.94 -5.32
C LYS A 248 1.33 11.34 -5.52
N LEU A 249 0.46 11.47 -4.51
CA LEU A 249 -0.92 10.96 -4.54
C LEU A 249 -1.90 12.00 -5.09
N TRP A 250 -3.03 11.56 -5.65
CA TRP A 250 -4.02 12.45 -6.26
C TRP A 250 -4.71 13.39 -5.26
N TRP A 251 -4.94 12.92 -4.02
CA TRP A 251 -5.82 13.60 -3.07
C TRP A 251 -5.18 14.78 -2.30
N PRO A 252 -3.89 14.76 -1.87
CA PRO A 252 -3.26 15.96 -1.28
C PRO A 252 -3.33 17.16 -2.23
N HIS A 253 -3.27 16.88 -3.52
CA HIS A 253 -3.37 17.86 -4.59
C HIS A 253 -4.81 18.35 -4.85
N SER A 254 -5.85 17.53 -4.66
CA SER A 254 -7.23 18.02 -4.72
C SER A 254 -7.55 18.94 -3.55
N GLU A 255 -7.11 18.58 -2.35
CA GLU A 255 -7.38 19.38 -1.16
C GLU A 255 -6.55 20.66 -1.15
N ALA A 256 -5.32 20.64 -1.68
CA ALA A 256 -4.53 21.84 -1.95
C ALA A 256 -5.24 22.82 -2.90
N MET A 257 -5.82 22.34 -4.01
CA MET A 257 -6.59 23.21 -4.92
C MET A 257 -7.81 23.82 -4.23
N ILE A 258 -8.55 23.04 -3.44
CA ILE A 258 -9.73 23.53 -2.70
C ILE A 258 -9.30 24.58 -1.67
N ALA A 259 -8.26 24.28 -0.88
CA ALA A 259 -7.75 25.16 0.16
C ALA A 259 -7.25 26.49 -0.38
N PHE A 260 -6.40 26.50 -1.42
CA PHE A 260 -5.90 27.74 -2.00
C PHE A 260 -6.99 28.58 -2.68
N LEU A 261 -7.95 27.95 -3.36
CA LEU A 261 -9.06 28.68 -3.99
C LEU A 261 -10.03 29.27 -2.95
N MET A 262 -10.30 28.56 -1.85
CA MET A 262 -11.07 29.09 -0.71
C MET A 262 -10.31 30.18 0.03
N GLY A 263 -9.02 29.99 0.30
CA GLY A 263 -8.16 30.99 0.92
C GLY A 263 -8.10 32.28 0.12
N TYR A 264 -7.95 32.19 -1.22
CA TYR A 264 -8.04 33.35 -2.11
C TYR A 264 -9.41 34.03 -2.04
N ARG A 265 -10.51 33.25 -2.13
CA ARG A 265 -11.89 33.78 -2.04
C ARG A 265 -12.13 34.56 -0.76
N ASP A 266 -11.61 34.09 0.37
CA ASP A 266 -11.93 34.64 1.71
C ASP A 266 -10.92 35.71 2.20
N SER A 267 -9.80 35.90 1.51
CA SER A 267 -8.76 36.91 1.84
C SER A 267 -8.52 37.95 0.75
N GLY A 268 -8.75 37.62 -0.51
CA GLY A 268 -8.34 38.41 -1.67
C GLY A 268 -6.84 38.34 -2.01
N ASP A 269 -6.02 37.55 -1.30
CA ASP A 269 -4.57 37.50 -1.53
C ASP A 269 -4.21 36.80 -2.86
N PRO A 270 -3.65 37.51 -3.86
CA PRO A 270 -3.27 36.92 -5.12
C PRO A 270 -2.10 35.92 -5.02
N ALA A 271 -1.38 35.82 -3.89
CA ALA A 271 -0.41 34.75 -3.66
C ALA A 271 -1.09 33.38 -3.61
N LEU A 272 -2.22 33.27 -2.91
CA LEU A 272 -2.99 32.03 -2.82
C LEU A 272 -3.56 31.61 -4.18
N LEU A 273 -3.94 32.57 -5.04
CA LEU A 273 -4.34 32.28 -6.41
C LEU A 273 -3.18 31.70 -7.25
N ARG A 274 -1.95 32.23 -7.11
CA ARG A 274 -0.77 31.68 -7.81
C ARG A 274 -0.42 30.26 -7.33
N LEU A 275 -0.60 29.98 -6.04
CA LEU A 275 -0.42 28.63 -5.49
C LEU A 275 -1.50 27.67 -6.00
N PHE A 276 -2.76 28.12 -6.09
CA PHE A 276 -3.82 27.36 -6.77
C PHE A 276 -3.45 27.05 -8.22
N GLU A 277 -2.97 28.04 -8.99
CA GLU A 277 -2.55 27.85 -10.39
C GLU A 277 -1.39 26.85 -10.52
N GLN A 278 -0.36 26.97 -9.67
CA GLN A 278 0.78 26.04 -9.61
C GLN A 278 0.35 24.60 -9.31
N VAL A 279 -0.49 24.40 -8.30
CA VAL A 279 -1.04 23.06 -7.98
C VAL A 279 -1.89 22.57 -9.14
N ALA A 280 -2.84 23.37 -9.63
CA ALA A 280 -3.76 22.96 -10.68
C ALA A 280 -3.05 22.57 -11.99
N GLU A 281 -2.04 23.32 -12.45
CA GLU A 281 -1.28 22.96 -13.66
C GLU A 281 -0.50 21.65 -13.47
N TYR A 282 0.21 21.49 -12.34
CA TYR A 282 0.88 20.22 -12.01
C TYR A 282 -0.12 19.07 -11.99
N THR A 283 -1.22 19.20 -11.24
CA THR A 283 -2.16 18.11 -11.02
C THR A 283 -2.90 17.70 -12.29
N PHE A 284 -3.31 18.67 -13.11
CA PHE A 284 -3.99 18.39 -14.38
C PHE A 284 -3.05 17.85 -15.47
N CYS A 285 -1.74 18.12 -15.42
CA CYS A 285 -0.78 17.51 -16.34
C CYS A 285 -0.30 16.12 -15.88
N GLN A 286 -0.20 15.86 -14.57
CA GLN A 286 0.43 14.64 -14.03
C GLN A 286 -0.56 13.49 -13.70
N PHE A 287 -1.74 13.78 -13.13
CA PHE A 287 -2.67 12.72 -12.67
C PHE A 287 -3.73 12.31 -13.68
N ARG A 288 -4.00 13.13 -14.71
CA ARG A 288 -5.07 12.87 -15.67
C ARG A 288 -4.72 11.74 -16.63
N ASP A 289 -5.65 10.79 -16.80
CA ASP A 289 -5.65 9.90 -17.96
C ASP A 289 -6.53 10.53 -19.06
N PRO A 290 -5.96 10.94 -20.21
CA PRO A 290 -6.73 11.50 -21.32
C PRO A 290 -7.44 10.44 -22.18
N ASP A 291 -7.00 9.18 -22.14
CA ASP A 291 -7.44 8.10 -23.02
C ASP A 291 -8.67 7.38 -22.46
N HIS A 292 -8.71 7.18 -21.14
CA HIS A 292 -9.79 6.47 -20.43
C HIS A 292 -10.60 7.37 -19.49
N GLY A 293 -10.18 8.63 -19.30
CA GLY A 293 -10.75 9.52 -18.29
C GLY A 293 -10.42 9.11 -16.85
N GLU A 294 -11.01 9.82 -15.88
CA GLU A 294 -10.62 9.78 -14.47
C GLU A 294 -9.14 10.13 -14.23
N TRP A 295 -8.73 10.15 -12.96
CA TRP A 295 -7.35 10.40 -12.56
C TRP A 295 -6.69 9.09 -12.08
N PHE A 296 -5.41 8.91 -12.37
CA PHE A 296 -4.58 7.95 -11.65
C PHE A 296 -4.51 8.34 -10.18
N GLY A 297 -4.45 7.35 -9.28
CA GLY A 297 -4.26 7.64 -7.85
C GLY A 297 -2.82 7.96 -7.48
N TYR A 298 -1.87 7.22 -8.04
CA TYR A 298 -0.55 7.04 -7.42
C TYR A 298 0.56 7.23 -8.45
N LEU A 299 1.37 8.27 -8.24
CA LEU A 299 2.60 8.52 -8.98
C LEU A 299 3.81 8.28 -8.06
N ASN A 300 4.96 7.91 -8.64
CA ASN A 300 6.22 7.92 -7.91
C ASN A 300 6.72 9.37 -7.70
N ARG A 301 7.87 9.55 -7.04
CA ARG A 301 8.41 10.87 -6.71
C ARG A 301 8.61 11.76 -7.95
N GLU A 302 9.14 11.23 -9.04
CA GLU A 302 9.30 11.97 -10.32
C GLU A 302 7.97 12.20 -11.08
N GLY A 303 6.82 11.86 -10.51
CA GLY A 303 5.51 12.10 -11.10
C GLY A 303 5.12 11.13 -12.22
N LYS A 304 5.77 9.97 -12.33
CA LYS A 304 5.39 8.90 -13.28
C LYS A 304 4.33 8.00 -12.64
N VAL A 305 3.39 7.50 -13.44
CA VAL A 305 2.30 6.62 -12.96
C VAL A 305 2.87 5.33 -12.35
N ALA A 306 2.73 5.18 -11.04
CA ALA A 306 3.18 4.00 -10.30
C ALA A 306 2.10 2.91 -10.24
N LEU A 307 0.82 3.30 -10.09
CA LEU A 307 -0.32 2.40 -10.17
C LEU A 307 -1.37 2.94 -11.15
N THR A 308 -1.66 2.17 -12.20
CA THR A 308 -2.60 2.55 -13.28
C THR A 308 -4.08 2.46 -12.88
N ILE A 309 -4.39 2.13 -11.62
CA ILE A 309 -5.77 1.95 -11.14
C ILE A 309 -6.48 3.30 -10.97
N LYS A 310 -7.75 3.36 -11.42
CA LYS A 310 -8.62 4.55 -11.28
C LYS A 310 -9.49 4.53 -10.03
N GLY A 311 -9.65 3.35 -9.44
CA GLY A 311 -10.29 3.15 -8.15
C GLY A 311 -9.73 1.91 -7.46
N GLY A 312 -9.92 1.82 -6.15
CA GLY A 312 -9.37 0.79 -5.28
C GLY A 312 -9.80 1.01 -3.82
N PRO A 313 -9.20 0.33 -2.83
CA PRO A 313 -9.64 0.38 -1.43
C PRO A 313 -9.68 1.77 -0.80
N PHE A 314 -8.91 2.73 -1.34
CA PHE A 314 -8.81 4.11 -0.84
C PHE A 314 -9.12 5.17 -1.92
N LYS A 315 -9.43 4.78 -3.16
CA LYS A 315 -9.82 5.71 -4.24
C LYS A 315 -11.17 5.31 -4.83
N ALA A 316 -12.15 6.17 -4.70
CA ALA A 316 -13.35 6.16 -5.53
C ALA A 316 -13.14 7.03 -6.79
N PRO A 317 -13.95 6.89 -7.84
CA PRO A 317 -14.07 7.91 -8.88
C PRO A 317 -14.46 9.24 -8.24
N ALA A 318 -13.63 10.27 -8.46
CA ALA A 318 -13.73 11.57 -7.83
C ALA A 318 -13.99 12.61 -8.91
N ILE A 319 -15.27 12.91 -9.16
CA ILE A 319 -15.65 13.99 -10.08
C ILE A 319 -15.32 15.33 -9.41
N LEU A 320 -14.10 15.80 -9.64
CA LEU A 320 -13.53 17.05 -9.17
C LEU A 320 -14.25 18.23 -9.85
N SER A 321 -15.44 18.53 -9.34
CA SER A 321 -16.42 19.42 -9.97
C SER A 321 -16.17 20.92 -9.76
N GLN A 322 -15.07 21.30 -9.07
CA GLN A 322 -14.81 22.68 -8.61
C GLN A 322 -13.70 23.41 -9.41
N ALA A 323 -12.90 22.73 -10.22
CA ALA A 323 -11.83 23.36 -11.02
C ALA A 323 -12.31 23.76 -12.43
N PRO A 324 -12.11 25.02 -12.88
CA PRO A 324 -12.54 25.47 -14.21
C PRO A 324 -11.62 24.94 -15.32
N THR A 325 -12.17 24.19 -16.27
CA THR A 325 -11.41 23.58 -17.37
C THR A 325 -11.10 24.57 -18.50
N ARG A 326 -9.93 25.22 -18.42
CA ARG A 326 -9.25 25.84 -19.57
C ARG A 326 -7.86 25.23 -19.76
N PRO A 327 -7.49 24.76 -20.97
CA PRO A 327 -6.18 24.17 -21.20
C PRO A 327 -5.13 25.25 -21.47
N THR A 328 -4.38 25.65 -20.44
CA THR A 328 -3.00 26.12 -20.64
C THR A 328 -2.15 24.97 -21.18
N ARG A 329 -1.21 25.28 -22.08
CA ARG A 329 -0.26 24.28 -22.61
C ARG A 329 0.89 24.15 -21.61
N CYS A 330 0.93 23.06 -20.84
CA CYS A 330 2.09 22.68 -20.02
C CYS A 330 3.39 22.84 -20.84
N ARG A 331 4.27 23.74 -20.39
CA ARG A 331 5.55 24.07 -21.04
C ARG A 331 6.73 23.64 -20.16
N PHE A 332 7.04 22.35 -20.18
CA PHE A 332 8.35 21.86 -19.78
C PHE A 332 9.24 21.62 -21.00
N GLY A 333 10.55 21.82 -20.83
CA GLY A 333 11.51 21.95 -21.93
C GLY A 333 11.67 20.66 -22.74
N ALA A 334 11.44 20.73 -24.06
CA ALA A 334 11.65 19.60 -24.95
C ALA A 334 13.15 19.38 -25.22
N GLN A 335 13.64 18.18 -24.94
CA GLN A 335 14.85 17.66 -25.58
C GLN A 335 14.54 17.25 -27.05
N PRO A 336 15.52 17.24 -27.97
CA PRO A 336 15.24 17.15 -29.40
C PRO A 336 14.73 15.77 -29.84
N GLN A 337 13.59 15.74 -30.52
CA GLN A 337 13.11 14.54 -31.22
C GLN A 337 13.90 14.33 -32.52
N LEU A 338 14.54 13.16 -32.68
CA LEU A 338 14.99 12.71 -34.00
C LEU A 338 13.80 12.22 -34.83
N THR A 339 13.72 12.68 -36.08
CA THR A 339 12.58 12.44 -36.98
C THR A 339 12.51 11.00 -37.48
N ALA A 340 11.29 10.46 -37.54
CA ALA A 340 11.03 9.09 -37.99
C ALA A 340 11.42 8.81 -39.45
N ARG A 341 11.69 7.53 -39.75
CA ARG A 341 11.64 6.96 -41.10
C ARG A 341 10.64 5.80 -41.13
N SER A 342 9.85 5.71 -42.19
CA SER A 342 8.93 4.60 -42.44
C SER A 342 9.69 3.30 -42.74
N ARG A 343 9.15 2.17 -42.26
CA ARG A 343 9.57 0.82 -42.69
C ARG A 343 8.61 0.28 -43.77
N PRO A 344 9.11 -0.44 -44.78
CA PRO A 344 8.27 -1.19 -45.71
C PRO A 344 7.67 -2.45 -45.03
N PRO A 345 6.63 -3.06 -45.60
CA PRO A 345 6.10 -4.33 -45.11
C PRO A 345 7.15 -5.45 -45.21
N GLY A 346 7.36 -6.17 -44.11
CA GLY A 346 8.26 -7.32 -43.99
C GLY A 346 7.51 -8.61 -43.61
N PRO A 347 8.17 -9.78 -43.68
CA PRO A 347 7.51 -11.08 -43.75
C PRO A 347 6.96 -11.63 -42.41
N ALA A 348 6.39 -12.84 -42.49
CA ALA A 348 5.58 -13.52 -41.49
C ALA A 348 6.11 -13.54 -40.05
N THR A 349 5.16 -13.59 -39.11
CA THR A 349 5.33 -13.49 -37.66
C THR A 349 6.36 -14.49 -37.09
N PRO A 350 7.34 -14.02 -36.28
CA PRO A 350 8.15 -14.90 -35.44
C PRO A 350 7.31 -15.62 -34.37
N ALA A 351 7.85 -16.68 -33.78
CA ALA A 351 7.23 -17.33 -32.62
C ALA A 351 7.42 -16.46 -31.36
N ALA A 352 6.35 -16.26 -30.59
CA ALA A 352 6.33 -15.34 -29.46
C ALA A 352 7.36 -15.69 -28.36
N VAL A 353 8.25 -14.76 -28.06
CA VAL A 353 9.35 -14.93 -27.10
C VAL A 353 8.86 -14.71 -25.67
N MET A 354 8.54 -15.80 -24.97
CA MET A 354 8.19 -15.79 -23.54
C MET A 354 9.44 -15.90 -22.67
N ASN A 355 9.68 -14.91 -21.81
CA ASN A 355 10.77 -14.92 -20.84
C ASN A 355 10.31 -15.56 -19.52
N ILE A 356 11.21 -16.29 -18.84
CA ILE A 356 11.01 -16.75 -17.46
C ILE A 356 12.24 -16.38 -16.66
N ARG A 357 12.05 -15.64 -15.57
CA ARG A 357 13.13 -15.15 -14.70
C ARG A 357 12.72 -15.19 -13.24
N ASN A 358 13.72 -15.16 -12.36
CA ASN A 358 13.53 -14.95 -10.93
C ASN A 358 12.82 -13.60 -10.67
N ALA A 359 11.97 -13.58 -9.65
CA ALA A 359 11.17 -12.42 -9.26
C ALA A 359 12.00 -11.39 -8.48
N ARG A 360 11.84 -10.11 -8.84
CA ARG A 360 12.44 -8.96 -8.17
C ARG A 360 11.42 -8.30 -7.22
N PRO A 361 11.86 -7.46 -6.26
CA PRO A 361 10.94 -6.66 -5.45
C PRO A 361 9.94 -5.84 -6.27
N GLU A 362 10.37 -5.31 -7.42
CA GLU A 362 9.55 -4.60 -8.42
C GLU A 362 8.37 -5.45 -8.95
N ASP A 363 8.54 -6.77 -9.05
CA ASP A 363 7.55 -7.67 -9.64
C ASP A 363 6.40 -7.99 -8.67
N LEU A 364 6.61 -7.85 -7.35
CA LEU A 364 5.68 -8.34 -6.31
C LEU A 364 4.27 -7.74 -6.45
N MET A 365 4.16 -6.46 -6.81
CA MET A 365 2.87 -5.82 -7.09
C MET A 365 2.15 -6.45 -8.30
N ASN A 366 2.91 -6.77 -9.35
CA ASN A 366 2.38 -7.39 -10.57
C ASN A 366 2.07 -8.89 -10.38
N MET A 367 2.80 -9.57 -9.48
CA MET A 367 2.49 -10.93 -9.02
C MET A 367 1.16 -10.95 -8.24
N GLN A 368 0.97 -10.07 -7.25
CA GLN A 368 -0.30 -9.98 -6.53
C GLN A 368 -1.46 -9.61 -7.48
N HIS A 369 -1.26 -8.67 -8.41
CA HIS A 369 -2.26 -8.35 -9.43
C HIS A 369 -2.57 -9.56 -10.34
N CYS A 370 -1.58 -10.39 -10.66
CA CYS A 370 -1.79 -11.64 -11.40
C CYS A 370 -2.54 -12.69 -10.56
N ASN A 371 -2.32 -12.75 -9.23
CA ASN A 371 -3.07 -13.61 -8.29
C ASN A 371 -4.56 -13.23 -8.29
N LEU A 372 -4.86 -11.94 -8.03
CA LEU A 372 -6.21 -11.36 -7.98
C LEU A 372 -7.03 -11.58 -9.26
N LEU A 373 -6.37 -11.71 -10.42
CA LEU A 373 -7.01 -12.00 -11.71
C LEU A 373 -7.19 -13.51 -12.01
N CYS A 374 -6.58 -14.40 -11.24
CA CYS A 374 -6.48 -15.82 -11.58
C CYS A 374 -7.00 -16.79 -10.51
N LEU A 375 -6.99 -16.40 -9.23
CA LEU A 375 -7.23 -17.27 -8.08
C LEU A 375 -8.18 -16.59 -7.05
N PRO A 376 -9.09 -17.34 -6.41
CA PRO A 376 -9.93 -16.80 -5.33
C PRO A 376 -9.16 -16.63 -4.00
N GLU A 377 -8.18 -17.48 -3.73
CA GLU A 377 -7.25 -17.34 -2.59
C GLU A 377 -6.35 -16.13 -2.80
N ASN A 378 -6.33 -15.18 -1.86
CA ASN A 378 -5.62 -13.90 -2.01
C ASN A 378 -4.91 -13.46 -0.72
N TYR A 379 -3.62 -13.10 -0.86
CA TYR A 379 -2.73 -12.77 0.26
C TYR A 379 -2.43 -11.26 0.34
N GLN A 380 -2.23 -10.75 1.55
CA GLN A 380 -1.79 -9.37 1.80
C GLN A 380 -0.35 -9.14 1.29
N MET A 381 -0.01 -7.92 0.84
CA MET A 381 1.30 -7.63 0.24
C MET A 381 2.48 -7.94 1.18
N LYS A 382 2.30 -7.78 2.50
CA LYS A 382 3.28 -8.18 3.52
C LYS A 382 3.77 -9.63 3.37
N TYR A 383 2.91 -10.52 2.87
CA TYR A 383 3.22 -11.94 2.70
C TYR A 383 4.07 -12.17 1.44
N TYR A 384 3.81 -11.42 0.36
CA TYR A 384 4.67 -11.40 -0.84
C TYR A 384 6.06 -10.83 -0.50
N PHE A 385 6.14 -9.77 0.32
CA PHE A 385 7.42 -9.25 0.81
C PHE A 385 8.16 -10.24 1.70
N TYR A 386 7.49 -10.91 2.65
CA TYR A 386 8.11 -11.96 3.46
C TYR A 386 8.73 -13.07 2.59
N HIS A 387 8.03 -13.55 1.56
CA HIS A 387 8.61 -14.52 0.61
C HIS A 387 9.82 -13.95 -0.15
N GLY A 388 9.70 -12.73 -0.68
CA GLY A 388 10.75 -12.08 -1.47
C GLY A 388 11.97 -11.61 -0.66
N LEU A 389 11.86 -11.51 0.67
CA LEU A 389 12.95 -11.14 1.58
C LEU A 389 13.62 -12.36 2.20
N SER A 390 12.84 -13.36 2.64
CA SER A 390 13.39 -14.60 3.22
C SER A 390 13.97 -15.55 2.17
N TRP A 391 13.33 -15.66 0.99
CA TRP A 391 13.77 -16.58 -0.08
C TRP A 391 13.71 -15.94 -1.48
N PRO A 392 14.44 -14.83 -1.73
CA PRO A 392 14.42 -14.13 -3.02
C PRO A 392 14.69 -15.04 -4.22
N GLN A 393 15.45 -16.12 -4.06
CA GLN A 393 15.84 -17.06 -5.13
C GLN A 393 14.69 -17.98 -5.60
N LEU A 394 13.62 -18.17 -4.81
CA LEU A 394 12.64 -19.25 -5.01
C LEU A 394 11.42 -18.85 -5.85
N SER A 395 11.08 -17.56 -5.91
CA SER A 395 9.92 -17.08 -6.67
C SER A 395 10.31 -16.69 -8.10
N TYR A 396 9.46 -17.01 -9.07
CA TYR A 396 9.72 -16.80 -10.50
C TYR A 396 8.51 -16.21 -11.21
N ILE A 397 8.75 -15.44 -12.27
CA ILE A 397 7.73 -14.87 -13.14
C ILE A 397 7.90 -15.35 -14.59
N ALA A 398 6.82 -15.27 -15.36
CA ALA A 398 6.80 -15.39 -16.81
C ALA A 398 6.31 -14.08 -17.43
N GLU A 399 7.07 -13.53 -18.38
CA GLU A 399 6.81 -12.27 -19.07
C GLU A 399 6.52 -12.51 -20.56
N ASP A 400 5.58 -11.73 -21.13
CA ASP A 400 5.42 -11.63 -22.57
C ASP A 400 6.43 -10.67 -23.22
N GLU A 401 6.41 -10.59 -24.56
CA GLU A 401 7.34 -9.80 -25.38
C GLU A 401 7.34 -8.28 -25.06
N ASN A 402 6.34 -7.79 -24.32
CA ASN A 402 6.22 -6.40 -23.88
C ASN A 402 6.70 -6.21 -22.42
N GLY A 403 7.35 -7.21 -21.82
CA GLY A 403 7.78 -7.20 -20.42
C GLY A 403 6.63 -7.37 -19.41
N LYS A 404 5.45 -7.78 -19.86
CA LYS A 404 4.27 -7.87 -18.99
C LYS A 404 4.18 -9.24 -18.34
N ILE A 405 4.06 -9.28 -17.01
CA ILE A 405 3.86 -10.52 -16.25
C ILE A 405 2.55 -11.21 -16.69
N VAL A 406 2.68 -12.43 -17.23
CA VAL A 406 1.58 -13.31 -17.69
C VAL A 406 1.40 -14.55 -16.82
N GLY A 407 2.36 -14.86 -15.95
CA GLY A 407 2.23 -15.82 -14.87
C GLY A 407 3.36 -15.69 -13.85
N TYR A 408 3.24 -16.37 -12.71
CA TYR A 408 4.29 -16.44 -11.69
C TYR A 408 4.10 -17.68 -10.81
N VAL A 409 5.13 -18.00 -10.04
CA VAL A 409 5.11 -18.88 -8.86
C VAL A 409 5.68 -18.12 -7.66
N LEU A 410 4.98 -18.18 -6.54
CA LEU A 410 5.38 -17.66 -5.23
C LEU A 410 5.68 -18.86 -4.34
N ALA A 411 6.90 -18.94 -3.82
CA ALA A 411 7.41 -20.11 -3.13
C ALA A 411 8.33 -19.75 -1.96
N LYS A 412 8.38 -20.63 -0.96
CA LYS A 412 9.20 -20.53 0.24
C LYS A 412 9.87 -21.86 0.58
N MET A 413 10.72 -21.87 1.61
CA MET A 413 11.00 -23.07 2.39
C MET A 413 9.99 -23.18 3.55
N GLU A 414 9.83 -24.37 4.12
CA GLU A 414 9.36 -24.46 5.50
C GLU A 414 10.48 -24.11 6.49
N GLU A 415 10.09 -23.55 7.64
CA GLU A 415 11.02 -22.99 8.64
C GLU A 415 11.18 -23.89 9.89
N ASP A 416 10.43 -25.00 9.97
CA ASP A 416 10.53 -25.96 11.06
C ASP A 416 11.86 -26.73 10.99
N PRO A 417 12.70 -26.71 12.05
CA PRO A 417 14.02 -27.33 12.04
C PRO A 417 14.01 -28.85 12.24
N ASP A 418 12.92 -29.43 12.75
CA ASP A 418 12.76 -30.88 12.92
C ASP A 418 12.26 -31.56 11.64
N ASP A 419 11.67 -30.80 10.71
CA ASP A 419 11.15 -31.31 9.44
C ASP A 419 12.26 -31.50 8.37
N VAL A 420 12.04 -32.42 7.44
CA VAL A 420 12.98 -32.68 6.35
C VAL A 420 13.02 -31.45 5.43
N PRO A 421 14.20 -30.86 5.15
CA PRO A 421 14.30 -29.61 4.37
C PRO A 421 13.55 -29.70 3.04
N HIS A 422 12.51 -28.89 2.91
CA HIS A 422 11.58 -28.93 1.78
C HIS A 422 10.98 -27.57 1.47
N GLY A 423 10.62 -27.37 0.20
CA GLY A 423 9.97 -26.14 -0.26
C GLY A 423 8.45 -26.21 -0.21
N HIS A 424 7.78 -25.06 -0.22
CA HIS A 424 6.33 -24.95 -0.34
C HIS A 424 5.92 -23.98 -1.44
N ILE A 425 4.92 -24.34 -2.24
CA ILE A 425 4.35 -23.49 -3.31
C ILE A 425 3.07 -22.82 -2.82
N THR A 426 3.24 -21.63 -2.25
CA THR A 426 2.18 -20.77 -1.72
C THR A 426 1.18 -20.31 -2.79
N SER A 427 1.63 -20.02 -4.02
CA SER A 427 0.73 -19.61 -5.11
C SER A 427 1.34 -19.83 -6.49
N LEU A 428 0.55 -20.32 -7.45
CA LEU A 428 0.92 -20.53 -8.85
C LEU A 428 -0.21 -20.03 -9.76
N ALA A 429 0.08 -19.01 -10.59
CA ALA A 429 -0.93 -18.44 -11.49
C ALA A 429 -0.40 -18.20 -12.90
N VAL A 430 -1.25 -18.47 -13.90
CA VAL A 430 -1.04 -18.09 -15.30
C VAL A 430 -2.33 -17.50 -15.86
N LYS A 431 -2.25 -16.32 -16.48
CA LYS A 431 -3.39 -15.60 -17.06
C LYS A 431 -4.04 -16.42 -18.17
N ARG A 432 -5.37 -16.37 -18.27
CA ARG A 432 -6.17 -17.26 -19.14
C ARG A 432 -5.72 -17.28 -20.61
N SER A 433 -5.25 -16.15 -21.13
CA SER A 433 -4.70 -15.99 -22.48
C SER A 433 -3.39 -16.74 -22.75
N HIS A 434 -2.63 -17.08 -21.70
CA HIS A 434 -1.30 -17.71 -21.79
C HIS A 434 -1.26 -19.13 -21.20
N ARG A 435 -2.43 -19.71 -20.89
CA ARG A 435 -2.56 -21.12 -20.48
C ARG A 435 -2.35 -22.05 -21.68
N ARG A 436 -1.93 -23.29 -21.41
CA ARG A 436 -1.52 -24.32 -22.39
C ARG A 436 -0.21 -24.03 -23.15
N LEU A 437 0.56 -23.01 -22.75
CA LEU A 437 1.93 -22.72 -23.24
C LEU A 437 3.04 -23.35 -22.38
N GLY A 438 2.72 -24.29 -21.47
CA GLY A 438 3.68 -24.94 -20.57
C GLY A 438 4.26 -24.04 -19.45
N LEU A 439 3.90 -22.75 -19.39
CA LEU A 439 4.48 -21.78 -18.44
C LEU A 439 4.40 -22.23 -16.98
N ALA A 440 3.26 -22.78 -16.54
CA ALA A 440 3.08 -23.24 -15.16
C ALA A 440 4.06 -24.36 -14.77
N GLN A 441 4.32 -25.31 -15.67
CA GLN A 441 5.34 -26.35 -15.46
C GLN A 441 6.74 -25.74 -15.38
N LYS A 442 7.10 -24.88 -16.34
CA LYS A 442 8.43 -24.23 -16.37
C LYS A 442 8.69 -23.39 -15.11
N LEU A 443 7.69 -22.66 -14.61
CA LEU A 443 7.78 -21.89 -13.37
C LEU A 443 8.03 -22.79 -12.16
N MET A 444 7.25 -23.87 -12.02
CA MET A 444 7.40 -24.86 -10.96
C MET A 444 8.79 -25.54 -11.00
N ASP A 445 9.26 -25.94 -12.18
CA ASP A 445 10.57 -26.57 -12.33
C ASP A 445 11.74 -25.59 -12.07
N GLN A 446 11.58 -24.27 -12.28
CA GLN A 446 12.59 -23.28 -11.85
C GLN A 446 12.59 -23.12 -10.31
N ALA A 447 11.42 -22.99 -9.68
CA ALA A 447 11.32 -22.90 -8.23
C ALA A 447 11.90 -24.16 -7.54
N SER A 448 11.53 -25.36 -8.02
CA SER A 448 12.09 -26.62 -7.51
C SER A 448 13.61 -26.72 -7.66
N ARG A 449 14.18 -26.24 -8.77
CA ARG A 449 15.65 -26.19 -8.93
C ARG A 449 16.28 -25.25 -7.91
N ALA A 450 15.72 -24.04 -7.73
CA ALA A 450 16.24 -23.09 -6.75
C ALA A 450 16.17 -23.63 -5.31
N MET A 451 15.11 -24.38 -4.95
CA MET A 451 14.99 -25.07 -3.66
C MET A 451 16.10 -26.11 -3.44
N ILE A 452 16.44 -26.89 -4.48
CA ILE A 452 17.53 -27.87 -4.43
C ILE A 452 18.89 -27.17 -4.34
N GLU A 453 19.15 -26.20 -5.22
CA GLU A 453 20.47 -25.57 -5.41
C GLU A 453 20.87 -24.66 -4.24
N ASN A 454 19.91 -23.97 -3.61
CA ASN A 454 20.18 -23.02 -2.52
C ASN A 454 19.91 -23.62 -1.12
N PHE A 455 19.00 -24.59 -1.00
CA PHE A 455 18.54 -25.11 0.31
C PHE A 455 18.54 -26.65 0.41
N ASN A 456 19.11 -27.38 -0.58
CA ASN A 456 19.24 -28.84 -0.59
C ASN A 456 17.91 -29.60 -0.39
N ALA A 457 16.78 -28.99 -0.81
CA ALA A 457 15.43 -29.50 -0.57
C ALA A 457 15.21 -30.91 -1.10
N LYS A 458 14.56 -31.77 -0.30
CA LYS A 458 14.25 -33.18 -0.65
C LYS A 458 12.94 -33.32 -1.42
N TYR A 459 11.97 -32.49 -1.09
CA TYR A 459 10.67 -32.44 -1.76
C TYR A 459 10.15 -31.01 -1.85
N VAL A 460 9.02 -30.84 -2.53
CA VAL A 460 8.22 -29.61 -2.53
C VAL A 460 6.75 -29.94 -2.26
N SER A 461 6.10 -29.16 -1.40
CA SER A 461 4.70 -29.30 -0.99
C SER A 461 3.80 -28.21 -1.59
N LEU A 462 2.48 -28.49 -1.66
CA LEU A 462 1.43 -27.51 -1.97
C LEU A 462 0.06 -27.97 -1.46
N HIS A 463 -0.88 -27.05 -1.32
CA HIS A 463 -2.29 -27.33 -1.03
C HIS A 463 -3.18 -27.02 -2.25
N VAL A 464 -4.17 -27.86 -2.51
CA VAL A 464 -5.14 -27.64 -3.60
C VAL A 464 -6.56 -28.11 -3.25
N ARG A 465 -7.55 -27.25 -3.55
CA ARG A 465 -8.99 -27.55 -3.47
C ARG A 465 -9.35 -28.86 -4.18
N LYS A 466 -10.13 -29.72 -3.54
CA LYS A 466 -10.66 -30.97 -4.14
C LYS A 466 -11.47 -30.70 -5.42
N SER A 467 -12.14 -29.55 -5.50
CA SER A 467 -12.91 -29.10 -6.65
C SER A 467 -12.06 -28.71 -7.87
N ASN A 468 -10.78 -28.35 -7.69
CA ASN A 468 -9.93 -27.78 -8.72
C ASN A 468 -9.28 -28.84 -9.63
N ARG A 469 -10.12 -29.54 -10.39
CA ARG A 469 -9.73 -30.60 -11.35
C ARG A 469 -8.64 -30.16 -12.35
N ALA A 470 -8.59 -28.87 -12.70
CA ALA A 470 -7.60 -28.34 -13.64
C ALA A 470 -6.20 -28.23 -13.01
N ALA A 471 -6.10 -27.82 -11.73
CA ALA A 471 -4.85 -27.81 -11.00
C ALA A 471 -4.41 -29.24 -10.64
N LEU A 472 -5.35 -30.12 -10.23
CA LEU A 472 -5.05 -31.53 -9.94
C LEU A 472 -4.42 -32.27 -11.13
N HIS A 473 -4.94 -32.07 -12.35
CA HIS A 473 -4.32 -32.63 -13.56
C HIS A 473 -2.92 -32.06 -13.84
N LEU A 474 -2.68 -30.77 -13.56
CA LEU A 474 -1.33 -30.19 -13.69
C LEU A 474 -0.37 -30.84 -12.68
N TYR A 475 -0.76 -30.86 -11.40
CA TYR A 475 0.09 -31.32 -10.31
C TYR A 475 0.38 -32.83 -10.40
N SER A 476 -0.64 -33.69 -10.50
CA SER A 476 -0.42 -35.14 -10.59
C SER A 476 0.09 -35.60 -11.95
N ASN A 477 -0.58 -35.25 -13.06
CA ASN A 477 -0.29 -35.85 -14.37
C ASN A 477 0.87 -35.18 -15.12
N THR A 478 1.31 -33.98 -14.71
CA THR A 478 2.36 -33.22 -15.43
C THR A 478 3.59 -32.93 -14.57
N LEU A 479 3.41 -32.77 -13.25
CA LEU A 479 4.47 -32.44 -12.30
C LEU A 479 4.76 -33.55 -11.28
N ASN A 480 4.08 -34.70 -11.38
CA ASN A 480 4.26 -35.88 -10.52
C ASN A 480 4.08 -35.62 -9.00
N PHE A 481 3.25 -34.64 -8.63
CA PHE A 481 2.82 -34.47 -7.24
C PHE A 481 1.85 -35.59 -6.84
N GLN A 482 2.16 -36.24 -5.71
CA GLN A 482 1.31 -37.24 -5.08
C GLN A 482 0.53 -36.59 -3.93
N ILE A 483 -0.68 -37.10 -3.64
CA ILE A 483 -1.46 -36.66 -2.48
C ILE A 483 -0.82 -37.30 -1.25
N SER A 484 -0.38 -36.47 -0.30
CA SER A 484 0.11 -36.90 1.01
C SER A 484 -1.09 -37.23 1.91
N GLU A 485 -2.02 -36.28 2.01
CA GLU A 485 -3.16 -36.34 2.92
C GLU A 485 -4.30 -35.40 2.49
N VAL A 486 -5.35 -35.38 3.32
CA VAL A 486 -6.58 -34.62 3.12
C VAL A 486 -6.79 -33.75 4.35
N GLU A 487 -6.73 -32.44 4.19
CA GLU A 487 -6.93 -31.48 5.27
C GLU A 487 -8.39 -30.99 5.27
N PRO A 488 -9.21 -31.37 6.26
CA PRO A 488 -10.63 -31.08 6.27
C PRO A 488 -10.90 -29.59 6.54
N LYS A 489 -11.81 -28.97 5.78
CA LYS A 489 -12.20 -27.55 5.91
C LYS A 489 -11.04 -26.54 5.85
N TYR A 490 -9.94 -26.87 5.17
CA TYR A 490 -8.76 -26.01 5.02
C TYR A 490 -9.08 -24.61 4.46
N TYR A 491 -9.99 -24.53 3.49
CA TYR A 491 -10.37 -23.26 2.87
C TYR A 491 -11.49 -22.56 3.64
N ALA A 492 -11.50 -21.22 3.63
CA ALA A 492 -12.39 -20.38 4.44
C ALA A 492 -13.90 -20.51 4.13
N ASP A 493 -14.26 -21.18 3.04
CA ASP A 493 -15.62 -21.59 2.66
C ASP A 493 -16.00 -23.01 3.14
N GLY A 494 -15.10 -23.67 3.88
CA GLY A 494 -15.27 -25.03 4.40
C GLY A 494 -14.89 -26.14 3.42
N GLU A 495 -14.27 -25.82 2.26
CA GLU A 495 -13.76 -26.85 1.36
C GLU A 495 -12.46 -27.47 1.92
N ASP A 496 -12.33 -28.79 1.78
CA ASP A 496 -11.10 -29.52 2.11
C ASP A 496 -9.98 -29.24 1.09
N ALA A 497 -8.73 -29.35 1.53
CA ALA A 497 -7.57 -29.41 0.65
C ALA A 497 -7.09 -30.86 0.46
N TYR A 498 -6.46 -31.12 -0.68
CA TYR A 498 -5.41 -32.13 -0.78
C TYR A 498 -4.07 -31.44 -0.51
N ALA A 499 -3.34 -31.91 0.49
CA ALA A 499 -1.94 -31.58 0.66
C ALA A 499 -1.12 -32.55 -0.20
N MET A 500 -0.29 -32.01 -1.09
CA MET A 500 0.43 -32.76 -2.12
C MET A 500 1.93 -32.54 -2.01
N LYS A 501 2.72 -33.58 -2.28
CA LYS A 501 4.20 -33.55 -2.23
C LYS A 501 4.79 -34.10 -3.53
N ARG A 502 5.88 -33.50 -4.02
CA ARG A 502 6.70 -33.97 -5.16
C ARG A 502 8.13 -34.19 -4.68
N ASP A 503 8.63 -35.42 -4.81
CA ASP A 503 10.03 -35.76 -4.56
C ASP A 503 10.95 -35.04 -5.56
N LEU A 504 12.04 -34.44 -5.05
CA LEU A 504 13.04 -33.70 -5.83
C LEU A 504 14.39 -34.43 -5.90
N THR A 505 14.55 -35.59 -5.26
CA THR A 505 15.82 -36.34 -5.16
C THR A 505 16.38 -36.69 -6.54
N GLN A 506 15.56 -37.21 -7.46
CA GLN A 506 16.00 -37.48 -8.84
C GLN A 506 16.50 -36.21 -9.54
N MET A 507 15.78 -35.09 -9.39
CA MET A 507 16.16 -33.80 -9.99
C MET A 507 17.49 -33.31 -9.39
N ALA A 508 17.70 -33.48 -8.09
CA ALA A 508 18.95 -33.14 -7.43
C ALA A 508 20.13 -33.97 -7.95
N ASP A 509 19.95 -35.27 -8.16
CA ASP A 509 21.00 -36.13 -8.71
C ASP A 509 21.28 -35.88 -10.20
N GLU A 510 20.30 -35.42 -10.98
CA GLU A 510 20.51 -34.91 -12.34
C GLU A 510 21.31 -33.59 -12.34
N LEU A 511 20.97 -32.64 -11.46
CA LEU A 511 21.68 -31.37 -11.31
C LEU A 511 23.14 -31.57 -10.85
N ARG A 512 23.38 -32.43 -9.84
CA ARG A 512 24.73 -32.78 -9.35
C ARG A 512 25.61 -33.33 -10.47
N ARG A 513 25.11 -34.30 -11.25
CA ARG A 513 25.82 -34.86 -12.41
C ARG A 513 26.14 -33.81 -13.47
N HIS A 514 25.24 -32.85 -13.72
CA HIS A 514 25.49 -31.75 -14.65
C HIS A 514 26.56 -30.75 -14.15
N LEU A 515 26.66 -30.52 -12.84
CA LEU A 515 27.71 -29.70 -12.24
C LEU A 515 29.08 -30.40 -12.35
N GLU A 516 29.16 -31.68 -11.97
CA GLU A 516 30.38 -32.48 -12.12
C GLU A 516 30.90 -32.49 -13.58
N LEU A 517 30.01 -32.65 -14.56
CA LEU A 517 30.37 -32.65 -15.97
C LEU A 517 30.87 -31.27 -16.43
N LYS A 518 30.32 -30.17 -15.90
CA LYS A 518 30.80 -28.81 -16.17
C LYS A 518 32.20 -28.57 -15.60
N ASP A 519 32.48 -28.98 -14.37
CA ASP A 519 33.79 -28.74 -13.77
C ASP A 519 34.87 -29.69 -14.34
N LYS A 520 34.52 -30.95 -14.66
CA LYS A 520 35.37 -31.83 -15.48
C LYS A 520 35.69 -31.18 -16.85
N SER A 521 34.71 -30.53 -17.48
CA SER A 521 34.93 -29.79 -18.74
C SER A 521 35.81 -28.54 -18.55
N ARG A 522 35.66 -27.80 -17.45
CA ARG A 522 36.53 -26.65 -17.11
C ARG A 522 37.98 -27.06 -16.89
N HIS A 523 38.23 -28.14 -16.16
CA HIS A 523 39.58 -28.66 -15.96
C HIS A 523 40.23 -29.14 -17.27
N VAL A 524 39.47 -29.76 -18.18
CA VAL A 524 39.97 -30.11 -19.53
C VAL A 524 40.32 -28.87 -20.35
N VAL A 525 39.55 -27.79 -20.26
CA VAL A 525 39.86 -26.51 -20.95
C VAL A 525 41.12 -25.84 -20.37
N LEU A 526 41.30 -25.84 -19.04
CA LEU A 526 42.51 -25.31 -18.40
C LEU A 526 43.76 -26.12 -18.78
N GLY A 527 43.72 -27.44 -18.66
CA GLY A 527 44.84 -28.31 -19.06
C GLY A 527 45.18 -28.21 -20.55
N ALA A 528 44.21 -27.89 -21.42
CA ALA A 528 44.44 -27.63 -22.84
C ALA A 528 45.04 -26.24 -23.16
N ILE A 529 45.02 -25.30 -22.20
CA ILE A 529 45.70 -24.01 -22.29
C ILE A 529 47.16 -24.14 -21.82
N GLU A 530 47.40 -24.85 -20.71
CA GLU A 530 48.75 -25.09 -20.19
C GLU A 530 49.60 -25.91 -21.18
N ASN A 531 49.04 -26.97 -21.77
CA ASN A 531 49.68 -27.77 -22.83
C ASN A 531 49.87 -27.03 -24.19
N LYS A 532 49.62 -25.71 -24.25
CA LYS A 532 49.97 -24.86 -25.41
C LYS A 532 51.04 -23.80 -25.10
N ALA A 533 51.52 -23.70 -23.86
CA ALA A 533 52.56 -22.75 -23.47
C ALA A 533 53.99 -23.27 -23.71
N GLU A 534 54.21 -24.59 -23.65
CA GLU A 534 55.52 -25.21 -23.91
C GLU A 534 55.79 -25.33 -25.43
N GLY A 535 56.10 -24.21 -26.09
CA GLY A 535 56.04 -24.15 -27.55
C GLY A 535 57.03 -23.29 -28.35
N LYS A 536 57.88 -22.46 -27.72
CA LYS A 536 59.11 -21.82 -28.30
C LYS A 536 59.77 -20.86 -27.30
N GLY A 537 61.09 -20.95 -27.15
CA GLY A 537 61.91 -20.02 -26.35
C GLY A 537 62.71 -19.02 -27.19
N VAL A 538 63.87 -18.58 -26.65
CA VAL A 538 64.78 -17.46 -27.05
C VAL A 538 64.49 -16.18 -26.23
N PRO A 539 65.51 -15.47 -25.67
CA PRO A 539 65.44 -15.06 -24.26
C PRO A 539 65.48 -13.55 -23.95
N LEU A 540 65.26 -13.22 -22.67
CA LEU A 540 65.38 -11.90 -22.07
C LEU A 540 66.85 -11.56 -21.68
N PRO A 541 67.25 -10.27 -21.70
CA PRO A 541 68.43 -9.77 -20.99
C PRO A 541 68.14 -9.56 -19.48
N GLY A 542 69.21 -9.43 -18.68
CA GLY A 542 69.18 -9.45 -17.21
C GLY A 542 68.82 -8.13 -16.48
N PRO A 543 68.81 -8.14 -15.14
CA PRO A 543 68.18 -7.13 -14.29
C PRO A 543 69.11 -5.99 -13.81
N GLY A 544 68.49 -4.89 -13.37
CA GLY A 544 69.15 -3.79 -12.65
C GLY A 544 68.21 -3.12 -11.63
N GLU A 545 68.60 -3.20 -10.36
CA GLU A 545 68.32 -2.28 -9.24
C GLU A 545 66.97 -1.54 -9.09
N ALA A 546 66.22 -1.91 -8.04
CA ALA A 546 65.75 -0.94 -7.03
C ALA A 546 65.36 -1.68 -5.73
N CYS A 547 65.86 -1.23 -4.59
CA CYS A 547 65.54 -1.80 -3.27
C CYS A 547 65.20 -0.68 -2.27
N ARG A 548 64.09 -0.84 -1.54
CA ARG A 548 63.74 -0.21 -0.24
C ARG A 548 63.74 1.32 -0.16
N GLU A 549 62.65 1.87 0.39
CA GLU A 549 62.71 2.32 1.80
C GLU A 549 61.31 2.38 2.44
N GLU A 550 61.24 1.93 3.69
CA GLU A 550 60.18 2.27 4.65
C GLU A 550 60.84 3.01 5.81
N LYS A 551 60.14 3.98 6.41
CA LYS A 551 60.34 4.25 7.85
C LYS A 551 59.14 4.90 8.51
N ALA A 552 58.81 4.37 9.68
CA ALA A 552 57.70 4.77 10.54
C ALA A 552 58.01 6.01 11.39
N LEU A 553 56.97 6.52 12.06
CA LEU A 553 57.06 7.25 13.33
C LEU A 553 55.83 6.91 14.19
N ALA A 554 56.03 6.69 15.49
CA ALA A 554 55.02 6.28 16.48
C ALA A 554 55.52 6.56 17.92
N ALA A 555 54.73 6.18 18.95
CA ALA A 555 55.01 6.26 20.41
C ALA A 555 54.98 7.67 21.05
N GLU A 556 54.69 7.91 22.35
CA GLU A 556 54.12 7.18 23.54
C GLU A 556 53.77 8.28 24.60
N ASP A 557 53.11 8.16 25.77
CA ASP A 557 52.58 7.13 26.72
C ASP A 557 51.33 7.80 27.44
N SER A 558 50.48 7.31 28.36
CA SER A 558 50.31 6.12 29.25
C SER A 558 48.80 5.69 29.26
N GLY A 559 48.19 4.83 30.10
CA GLY A 559 48.54 4.10 31.34
C GLY A 559 47.82 4.66 32.59
N GLY A 560 47.10 3.89 33.45
CA GLY A 560 46.76 2.46 33.36
C GLY A 560 45.96 1.89 34.58
N ASP A 561 45.70 0.57 34.50
CA ASP A 561 45.39 -0.44 35.56
C ASP A 561 43.97 -0.64 36.20
N SER A 562 43.50 -1.91 36.14
CA SER A 562 42.66 -2.73 37.09
C SER A 562 41.39 -2.17 37.79
N LYS A 563 40.27 -2.91 38.06
CA LYS A 563 40.05 -4.38 38.23
C LYS A 563 38.54 -4.79 38.37
N ASP A 564 38.32 -6.11 38.51
CA ASP A 564 37.20 -6.85 39.17
C ASP A 564 35.77 -6.94 38.55
N LEU A 565 35.57 -8.03 37.79
CA LEU A 565 34.60 -9.14 38.03
C LEU A 565 33.10 -8.87 38.34
N SER A 566 32.22 -9.33 37.44
CA SER A 566 31.31 -10.48 37.70
C SER A 566 30.67 -11.04 36.41
N GLU A 567 30.48 -12.36 36.36
CA GLU A 567 29.65 -13.07 35.35
C GLU A 567 28.26 -13.38 35.94
N VAL A 568 27.27 -13.70 35.10
CA VAL A 568 26.53 -14.99 35.09
C VAL A 568 25.30 -14.96 34.14
N SER A 569 25.26 -15.93 33.23
CA SER A 569 24.17 -16.47 32.38
C SER A 569 22.89 -15.65 32.08
N GLU A 570 22.60 -15.51 30.78
CA GLU A 570 21.21 -15.53 30.28
C GLU A 570 20.64 -16.96 30.36
N THR A 571 19.35 -17.11 30.68
CA THR A 571 18.63 -18.39 30.65
C THR A 571 17.45 -18.33 29.68
N THR A 572 17.52 -19.11 28.61
CA THR A 572 16.39 -19.39 27.71
C THR A 572 15.41 -20.37 28.35
N GLU A 573 14.10 -20.15 28.19
CA GLU A 573 13.09 -21.18 28.46
C GLU A 573 12.02 -21.23 27.35
N SER A 574 11.52 -22.44 27.07
CA SER A 574 10.58 -22.73 25.96
C SER A 574 9.15 -22.32 26.27
N THR A 575 8.35 -22.08 25.23
CA THR A 575 6.88 -21.97 25.33
C THR A 575 6.19 -23.09 24.56
N ASP A 576 6.23 -24.30 25.11
CA ASP A 576 5.42 -25.43 24.65
C ASP A 576 3.99 -25.35 25.21
N VAL A 577 2.99 -25.25 24.32
CA VAL A 577 1.57 -25.45 24.67
C VAL A 577 0.95 -26.41 23.65
N LYS A 578 0.65 -27.63 24.10
CA LYS A 578 0.02 -28.68 23.30
C LYS A 578 -1.49 -28.53 23.20
N ASP A 579 -2.04 -29.00 22.08
CA ASP A 579 -3.45 -29.35 21.95
C ASP A 579 -3.88 -30.40 23.00
N SER A 580 -5.11 -30.26 23.49
CA SER A 580 -5.83 -31.34 24.18
C SER A 580 -7.34 -31.21 24.01
N SER A 581 -7.86 -31.79 22.92
CA SER A 581 -9.30 -32.05 22.77
C SER A 581 -9.63 -33.44 23.33
N GLU A 582 -10.35 -33.51 24.45
CA GLU A 582 -11.04 -34.74 24.84
C GLU A 582 -12.33 -34.41 25.59
N ALA A 583 -13.30 -35.34 25.55
CA ALA A 583 -14.66 -35.11 26.01
C ALA A 583 -15.01 -35.97 27.24
N SER A 584 -15.85 -35.44 28.11
CA SER A 584 -16.51 -36.23 29.17
C SER A 584 -18.00 -35.90 29.23
N ASP A 585 -18.81 -36.94 29.07
CA ASP A 585 -20.27 -36.88 29.08
C ASP A 585 -20.81 -37.25 30.47
N SER A 586 -22.01 -36.76 30.82
CA SER A 586 -22.81 -37.13 32.01
C SER A 586 -22.21 -36.79 33.41
N ALA A 587 -22.98 -36.59 34.49
CA ALA A 587 -24.41 -36.85 34.69
C ALA A 587 -25.05 -35.90 35.73
N SER A 588 -26.26 -35.38 35.43
CA SER A 588 -27.37 -35.06 36.37
C SER A 588 -28.61 -34.66 35.56
#